data_AF-M3W7D9-F1
#
_entry.id   AF-M3W7D9-F1
#
_cell.length_a   1.000
_cell.length_b   1.000
_cell.length_c   1.000
_cell.angle_alpha   90.00
_cell.angle_beta   90.00
_cell.angle_gamma   90.00
#
_symmetry.space_group_name_H-M   'P 1'
#
loop_
_entity.id
_entity.type
_entity.pdbx_description
1 polymer ?
#
loop_
_entity_poly.entity_id
_entity_poly.type
_entity_poly.pdbx_seq_one_letter_code
_entity_poly.pdbx_strand_id
1 'polypeptide(L)'
;MALSRVCWARAALWGSAVTPGPYVTRKLQLARPRAGLAWGAPRSSNLHLSPKADVKSLISYVVTKTKVINGKYHRFLGRHFPRFYVLYTIFMKGLQMFWADAKKARRIKTYMWKHNVKFHQLSYREMEHLRQVWAGGRYPEVHGEFRRDVTKCLFLGIISIPPFANYLVFLLMYLFPRQLLIQHFWTPKQQIDFLDIYHALRKQSHPEILGYLERVIPLVSDAGLRWHMTELCTKIQHGTHPAIHDILALRECFSNHPLGMNQLHALQMKALSRAMLLTPYLPSFLLRHRLKTHTTVIHQLDKALAKLGIGHLTPQEVKSACYLRGLNSTHIAEERCRAWLGEWLQISCSLKEAELSLLLHNVVLLSINYTGSRR
;
A
#
# COMPACT_ATOMS: atom_id res chain seq x y z
N MET A 1 -6.27 6.64 57.92
CA MET A 1 -7.42 6.52 58.86
C MET A 1 -8.60 7.20 58.19
N ALA A 2 -9.81 6.70 58.04
CA ALA A 2 -10.49 5.45 58.32
C ALA A 2 -11.70 5.43 57.33
N LEU A 3 -12.06 4.29 56.72
CA LEU A 3 -13.30 3.51 56.99
C LEU A 3 -14.60 4.32 56.84
N SER A 4 -15.73 3.83 56.31
CA SER A 4 -16.18 2.54 55.76
C SER A 4 -17.68 2.71 55.46
N ARG A 5 -18.18 2.19 54.33
CA ARG A 5 -19.16 1.08 54.21
C ARG A 5 -20.64 1.31 54.59
N VAL A 6 -21.47 0.49 53.91
CA VAL A 6 -22.80 -0.05 54.30
C VAL A 6 -23.98 0.88 53.92
N CYS A 7 -25.03 0.44 53.19
CA CYS A 7 -25.88 -0.70 53.51
C CYS A 7 -26.65 -1.28 52.31
N TRP A 8 -26.70 -2.62 52.26
CA TRP A 8 -27.72 -3.43 51.60
C TRP A 8 -28.87 -3.70 52.59
N ALA A 9 -30.11 -3.80 52.12
CA ALA A 9 -31.18 -4.44 52.88
C ALA A 9 -32.10 -5.28 51.96
N ARG A 10 -32.30 -6.54 52.36
CA ARG A 10 -33.24 -7.56 51.85
C ARG A 10 -34.53 -7.54 52.67
N ALA A 11 -35.64 -7.98 52.07
CA ALA A 11 -36.67 -8.93 52.59
C ALA A 11 -37.91 -8.80 51.66
N ALA A 12 -38.41 -9.81 50.95
CA ALA A 12 -39.00 -11.10 51.34
C ALA A 12 -40.31 -10.96 52.17
N LEU A 13 -41.45 -11.31 51.54
CA LEU A 13 -42.70 -11.69 52.21
C LEU A 13 -43.51 -12.66 51.34
N TRP A 14 -44.10 -13.63 52.02
CA TRP A 14 -44.70 -14.91 51.63
C TRP A 14 -46.15 -14.90 51.12
N GLY A 15 -46.50 -16.00 50.42
CA GLY A 15 -47.70 -16.85 50.68
C GLY A 15 -48.83 -16.77 49.64
N SER A 16 -49.64 -17.78 49.32
CA SER A 16 -49.65 -19.28 49.38
C SER A 16 -51.08 -19.73 48.98
N ALA A 17 -51.23 -20.77 48.13
CA ALA A 17 -52.38 -21.72 47.99
C ALA A 17 -52.14 -22.57 46.71
N VAL A 18 -51.93 -23.92 46.64
CA VAL A 18 -52.62 -25.15 47.13
C VAL A 18 -53.98 -25.35 46.40
N THR A 19 -54.36 -26.42 45.65
CA THR A 19 -53.89 -27.78 45.22
C THR A 19 -54.77 -28.28 43.99
N PRO A 20 -55.04 -29.58 43.65
CA PRO A 20 -54.30 -30.40 42.65
C PRO A 20 -55.13 -31.27 41.63
N GLY A 21 -54.45 -31.85 40.61
CA GLY A 21 -54.75 -33.17 39.97
C GLY A 21 -55.26 -33.19 38.50
N PRO A 22 -55.20 -34.32 37.73
CA PRO A 22 -54.32 -35.50 37.80
C PRO A 22 -53.63 -35.90 36.45
N TYR A 23 -52.59 -36.73 36.57
CA TYR A 23 -51.97 -37.72 35.65
C TYR A 23 -52.37 -37.82 34.15
N VAL A 24 -51.37 -37.80 33.25
CA VAL A 24 -51.15 -38.87 32.23
C VAL A 24 -49.64 -38.99 31.91
N THR A 25 -49.06 -40.14 32.26
CA THR A 25 -47.75 -40.61 31.82
C THR A 25 -47.86 -41.24 30.42
N ARG A 26 -47.12 -40.72 29.42
CA ARG A 26 -46.93 -41.42 28.14
C ARG A 26 -45.43 -41.64 27.90
N LYS A 27 -44.97 -42.84 28.26
CA LYS A 27 -43.72 -43.42 27.74
C LYS A 27 -43.88 -43.62 26.24
N LEU A 28 -43.01 -43.03 25.44
CA LEU A 28 -42.77 -43.42 24.05
C LEU A 28 -41.33 -43.89 23.95
N GLN A 29 -41.18 -45.21 23.89
CA GLN A 29 -39.94 -45.88 23.51
C GLN A 29 -39.59 -45.44 22.09
N LEU A 30 -38.38 -44.89 21.90
CA LEU A 30 -37.80 -44.77 20.57
C LEU A 30 -36.71 -45.83 20.42
N ALA A 31 -36.99 -46.79 19.55
CA ALA A 31 -36.07 -47.81 19.08
C ALA A 31 -34.80 -47.18 18.48
N ARG A 32 -33.65 -47.81 18.75
CA ARG A 32 -32.42 -47.65 17.99
C ARG A 32 -32.66 -47.96 16.50
N PRO A 33 -31.92 -47.32 15.60
CA PRO A 33 -31.01 -48.10 14.77
C PRO A 33 -29.55 -47.69 14.91
N ARG A 34 -28.74 -48.71 14.63
CA ARG A 34 -27.31 -48.89 14.83
C ARG A 34 -26.55 -48.31 13.63
N ALA A 35 -25.62 -47.40 13.85
CA ALA A 35 -24.47 -47.14 12.97
C ALA A 35 -23.37 -46.48 13.80
N GLY A 36 -22.55 -47.31 14.46
CA GLY A 36 -21.40 -46.85 15.23
C GLY A 36 -20.25 -46.46 14.30
N LEU A 37 -19.87 -45.17 14.31
CA LEU A 37 -18.55 -44.71 13.90
C LEU A 37 -17.76 -44.47 15.19
N ALA A 38 -17.03 -45.50 15.62
CA ALA A 38 -16.11 -45.42 16.73
C ALA A 38 -14.93 -44.51 16.34
N TRP A 39 -14.85 -43.34 16.96
CA TRP A 39 -13.64 -42.52 16.95
C TRP A 39 -12.59 -43.23 17.81
N GLY A 40 -11.67 -43.95 17.16
CA GLY A 40 -10.49 -44.48 17.84
C GLY A 40 -9.64 -43.33 18.38
N ALA A 41 -9.33 -43.38 19.68
CA ALA A 41 -8.40 -42.45 20.32
C ALA A 41 -7.01 -42.53 19.65
N PRO A 42 -6.25 -41.43 19.55
CA PRO A 42 -4.91 -41.49 18.99
C PRO A 42 -3.97 -42.19 19.97
N ARG A 43 -3.38 -43.31 19.52
CA ARG A 43 -2.33 -44.05 20.21
C ARG A 43 -1.08 -43.15 20.28
N SER A 44 -0.66 -42.75 21.48
CA SER A 44 0.63 -42.07 21.66
C SER A 44 1.75 -43.08 21.46
N SER A 45 2.59 -42.86 20.45
CA SER A 45 3.86 -43.57 20.29
C SER A 45 4.97 -42.58 20.60
N ASN A 46 5.66 -42.82 21.72
CA ASN A 46 6.87 -42.12 22.13
C ASN A 46 7.93 -42.24 21.02
N LEU A 47 8.28 -41.12 20.39
CA LEU A 47 9.36 -41.03 19.41
C LEU A 47 10.58 -40.40 20.08
N HIS A 48 11.63 -41.22 20.24
CA HIS A 48 12.96 -40.75 20.62
C HIS A 48 13.51 -39.80 19.54
N LEU A 49 13.91 -38.60 19.97
CA LEU A 49 14.31 -37.47 19.14
C LEU A 49 15.77 -37.58 18.66
N SER A 50 16.00 -37.44 17.36
CA SER A 50 17.29 -37.05 16.77
C SER A 50 17.10 -35.89 15.78
N PRO A 51 17.85 -34.77 15.86
CA PRO A 51 17.30 -33.45 15.54
C PRO A 51 17.51 -32.93 14.11
N LYS A 52 18.25 -33.63 13.24
CA LYS A 52 18.76 -33.01 11.98
C LYS A 52 18.21 -33.59 10.68
N ALA A 53 17.71 -34.83 10.66
CA ALA A 53 17.16 -35.45 9.45
C ALA A 53 15.65 -35.19 9.23
N ASP A 54 14.92 -34.85 10.29
CA ASP A 54 13.46 -34.98 10.29
C ASP A 54 12.69 -33.72 9.86
N VAL A 55 13.34 -32.56 9.81
CA VAL A 55 12.67 -31.30 9.38
C VAL A 55 12.24 -31.39 7.92
N LYS A 56 13.05 -31.99 7.04
CA LYS A 56 12.69 -32.19 5.62
C LYS A 56 11.57 -33.22 5.46
N SER A 57 11.57 -34.26 6.29
CA SER A 57 10.56 -35.32 6.35
C SER A 57 9.20 -34.77 6.81
N LEU A 58 9.18 -34.00 7.90
CA LEU A 58 8.00 -33.30 8.42
C LEU A 58 7.47 -32.26 7.43
N ILE A 59 8.35 -31.48 6.79
CA ILE A 59 7.91 -30.54 5.74
C ILE A 59 7.29 -31.30 4.58
N SER A 60 7.90 -32.41 4.14
CA SER A 60 7.37 -33.24 3.04
C SER A 60 6.01 -33.88 3.40
N TYR A 61 5.86 -34.35 4.63
CA TYR A 61 4.60 -34.91 5.15
C TYR A 61 3.49 -33.86 5.27
N VAL A 62 3.82 -32.68 5.79
CA VAL A 62 2.88 -31.54 5.86
C VAL A 62 2.52 -31.06 4.45
N VAL A 63 3.48 -31.01 3.51
CA VAL A 63 3.25 -30.62 2.11
C VAL A 63 2.38 -31.64 1.37
N THR A 64 2.57 -32.95 1.61
CA THR A 64 1.73 -34.00 0.99
C THR A 64 0.33 -34.03 1.57
N LYS A 65 0.16 -33.89 2.90
CA LYS A 65 -1.16 -33.79 3.54
C LYS A 65 -1.90 -32.53 3.12
N THR A 66 -1.22 -31.38 3.03
CA THR A 66 -1.83 -30.13 2.54
C THR A 66 -2.24 -30.20 1.07
N LYS A 67 -1.46 -30.85 0.20
CA LYS A 67 -1.84 -31.10 -1.21
C LYS A 67 -3.13 -31.92 -1.35
N VAL A 68 -3.29 -32.98 -0.57
CA VAL A 68 -4.49 -33.85 -0.59
C VAL A 68 -5.72 -33.12 -0.05
N ILE A 69 -5.56 -32.32 1.01
CA ILE A 69 -6.62 -31.50 1.58
C ILE A 69 -7.04 -30.40 0.60
N ASN A 70 -6.07 -29.74 -0.05
CA ASN A 70 -6.33 -28.72 -1.06
C ASN A 70 -7.12 -29.28 -2.26
N GLY A 71 -6.77 -30.48 -2.74
CA GLY A 71 -7.49 -31.15 -3.83
C GLY A 71 -8.95 -31.50 -3.51
N LYS A 72 -9.24 -31.92 -2.27
CA LYS A 72 -10.62 -32.15 -1.80
C LYS A 72 -11.41 -30.85 -1.66
N TYR A 73 -10.75 -29.77 -1.22
CA TYR A 73 -11.36 -28.45 -1.07
C TYR A 73 -11.77 -27.84 -2.42
N HIS A 74 -10.91 -27.91 -3.44
CA HIS A 74 -11.26 -27.48 -4.80
C HIS A 74 -12.46 -28.25 -5.37
N ARG A 75 -12.54 -29.57 -5.13
CA ARG A 75 -13.64 -30.42 -5.60
C ARG A 75 -14.97 -30.15 -4.87
N PHE A 76 -14.89 -29.84 -3.58
CA PHE A 76 -16.04 -29.45 -2.76
C PHE A 76 -16.60 -28.08 -3.19
N LEU A 77 -15.73 -27.08 -3.35
CA LEU A 77 -16.11 -25.73 -3.76
C LEU A 77 -16.69 -25.69 -5.18
N GLY A 78 -16.09 -26.42 -6.12
CA GLY A 78 -16.58 -26.47 -7.50
C GLY A 78 -17.98 -27.11 -7.63
N ARG A 79 -18.33 -28.05 -6.76
CA ARG A 79 -19.60 -28.80 -6.83
C ARG A 79 -20.76 -28.10 -6.12
N HIS A 80 -20.49 -27.41 -5.00
CA HIS A 80 -21.54 -26.75 -4.22
C HIS A 80 -21.68 -25.25 -4.51
N PHE A 81 -20.63 -24.57 -4.99
CA PHE A 81 -20.63 -23.11 -5.21
C PHE A 81 -19.79 -22.70 -6.43
N PRO A 82 -20.30 -22.87 -7.68
CA PRO A 82 -19.52 -22.61 -8.89
C PRO A 82 -19.06 -21.14 -9.05
N ARG A 83 -19.89 -20.17 -8.66
CA ARG A 83 -19.52 -18.74 -8.64
C ARG A 83 -18.40 -18.44 -7.64
N PHE A 84 -18.39 -19.12 -6.50
CA PHE A 84 -17.36 -18.99 -5.47
C PHE A 84 -16.02 -19.57 -5.92
N TYR A 85 -16.04 -20.68 -6.63
CA TYR A 85 -14.84 -21.31 -7.17
C TYR A 85 -14.09 -20.39 -8.15
N VAL A 86 -14.81 -19.64 -8.99
CA VAL A 86 -14.20 -18.64 -9.89
C VAL A 86 -13.51 -17.53 -9.09
N LEU A 87 -14.17 -16.98 -8.06
CA LEU A 87 -13.59 -15.92 -7.22
C LEU A 87 -12.37 -16.42 -6.43
N TYR A 88 -12.45 -17.63 -5.88
CA TYR A 88 -11.38 -18.28 -5.12
C TYR A 88 -10.16 -18.60 -6.00
N THR A 89 -10.37 -19.09 -7.22
CA THR A 89 -9.26 -19.37 -8.16
C THR A 89 -8.56 -18.10 -8.61
N ILE A 90 -9.30 -17.00 -8.87
CA ILE A 90 -8.74 -15.68 -9.13
C ILE A 90 -7.93 -15.19 -7.92
N PHE A 91 -8.48 -15.33 -6.71
CA PHE A 91 -7.81 -14.97 -5.46
C PHE A 91 -6.49 -15.73 -5.26
N MET A 92 -6.52 -17.06 -5.39
CA MET A 92 -5.34 -17.91 -5.24
C MET A 92 -4.28 -17.61 -6.31
N LYS A 93 -4.69 -17.33 -7.55
CA LYS A 93 -3.77 -16.95 -8.63
C LYS A 93 -3.06 -15.62 -8.33
N GLY A 94 -3.76 -14.60 -7.86
CA GLY A 94 -3.11 -13.33 -7.50
C GLY A 94 -2.26 -13.43 -6.23
N LEU A 95 -2.61 -14.30 -5.27
CA LEU A 95 -1.75 -14.59 -4.13
C LEU A 95 -0.45 -15.27 -4.60
N GLN A 96 -0.52 -16.21 -5.53
CA GLN A 96 0.67 -16.84 -6.14
C GLN A 96 1.57 -15.81 -6.85
N MET A 97 0.99 -14.88 -7.62
CA MET A 97 1.74 -13.80 -8.28
C MET A 97 2.42 -12.90 -7.24
N PHE A 98 1.70 -12.48 -6.21
CA PHE A 98 2.25 -11.71 -5.10
C PHE A 98 3.41 -12.43 -4.38
N TRP A 99 3.30 -13.75 -4.17
CA TRP A 99 4.39 -14.56 -3.60
C TRP A 99 5.60 -14.66 -4.53
N ALA A 100 5.41 -14.70 -5.84
CA ALA A 100 6.49 -14.70 -6.81
C ALA A 100 7.28 -13.38 -6.77
N ASP A 101 6.56 -12.25 -6.72
CA ASP A 101 7.14 -10.91 -6.57
C ASP A 101 7.89 -10.79 -5.23
N ALA A 102 7.30 -11.24 -4.13
CA ALA A 102 7.95 -11.25 -2.82
C ALA A 102 9.24 -12.08 -2.82
N LYS A 103 9.25 -13.25 -3.48
CA LYS A 103 10.45 -14.07 -3.64
C LYS A 103 11.53 -13.35 -4.46
N LYS A 104 11.16 -12.69 -5.55
CA LYS A 104 12.10 -11.92 -6.39
C LYS A 104 12.70 -10.76 -5.61
N ALA A 105 11.90 -9.98 -4.89
CA ALA A 105 12.37 -8.90 -4.03
C ALA A 105 13.33 -9.42 -2.94
N ARG A 106 13.00 -10.56 -2.31
CA ARG A 106 13.89 -11.21 -1.34
C ARG A 106 15.23 -11.59 -1.94
N ARG A 107 15.27 -12.14 -3.16
CA ARG A 107 16.51 -12.48 -3.86
C ARG A 107 17.40 -11.27 -4.11
N ILE A 108 16.82 -10.18 -4.64
CA ILE A 108 17.56 -8.92 -4.90
C ILE A 108 18.16 -8.39 -3.59
N LYS A 109 17.39 -8.39 -2.50
CA LYS A 109 17.87 -7.96 -1.19
C LYS A 109 18.99 -8.85 -0.63
N THR A 110 18.88 -10.16 -0.80
CA THR A 110 19.95 -11.10 -0.42
C THR A 110 21.21 -10.84 -1.24
N TYR A 111 21.09 -10.54 -2.53
CA TYR A 111 22.20 -10.13 -3.38
C TYR A 111 22.85 -8.83 -2.89
N MET A 112 22.06 -7.78 -2.64
CA MET A 112 22.58 -6.52 -2.07
C MET A 112 23.35 -6.74 -0.76
N TRP A 113 22.82 -7.59 0.13
CA TRP A 113 23.48 -7.86 1.40
C TRP A 113 24.79 -8.64 1.25
N LYS A 114 24.82 -9.64 0.35
CA LYS A 114 26.01 -10.45 0.10
C LYS A 114 27.12 -9.67 -0.58
N HIS A 115 26.76 -8.77 -1.49
CA HIS A 115 27.73 -8.01 -2.30
C HIS A 115 27.94 -6.58 -1.81
N ASN A 116 27.34 -6.19 -0.69
CA ASN A 116 27.36 -4.83 -0.13
C ASN A 116 26.98 -3.72 -1.15
N VAL A 117 26.09 -4.05 -2.08
CA VAL A 117 25.64 -3.16 -3.16
C VAL A 117 24.59 -2.20 -2.61
N LYS A 118 24.80 -0.90 -2.82
CA LYS A 118 23.86 0.15 -2.39
C LYS A 118 22.67 0.25 -3.33
N PHE A 119 21.53 0.76 -2.84
CA PHE A 119 20.28 0.84 -3.63
C PHE A 119 20.45 1.60 -4.96
N HIS A 120 21.26 2.66 -4.99
CA HIS A 120 21.53 3.46 -6.20
C HIS A 120 22.43 2.77 -7.25
N GLN A 121 22.98 1.59 -6.94
CA GLN A 121 23.82 0.81 -7.87
C GLN A 121 23.03 -0.28 -8.60
N LEU A 122 21.78 -0.53 -8.19
CA LEU A 122 20.91 -1.51 -8.82
C LEU A 122 20.39 -1.03 -10.18
N SER A 123 19.96 -1.97 -11.01
CA SER A 123 19.26 -1.62 -12.25
C SER A 123 17.91 -0.97 -11.96
N TYR A 124 17.44 -0.10 -12.86
CA TYR A 124 16.14 0.57 -12.72
C TYR A 124 14.99 -0.40 -12.42
N ARG A 125 14.93 -1.53 -13.16
CA ARG A 125 13.88 -2.55 -12.99
C ARG A 125 13.92 -3.23 -11.62
N GLU A 126 15.10 -3.46 -11.06
CA GLU A 126 15.25 -4.03 -9.71
C GLU A 126 14.88 -3.02 -8.64
N MET A 127 15.29 -1.76 -8.79
CA MET A 127 14.93 -0.68 -7.87
C MET A 127 13.42 -0.45 -7.85
N GLU A 128 12.79 -0.38 -9.02
CA GLU A 128 11.35 -0.16 -9.15
C GLU A 128 10.57 -1.34 -8.58
N HIS A 129 11.01 -2.57 -8.85
CA HIS A 129 10.42 -3.77 -8.27
C HIS A 129 10.56 -3.81 -6.74
N LEU A 130 11.71 -3.42 -6.18
CA LEU A 130 11.88 -3.30 -4.73
C LEU A 130 10.98 -2.22 -4.13
N ARG A 131 10.81 -1.09 -4.81
CA ARG A 131 9.90 -0.01 -4.38
C ARG A 131 8.45 -0.49 -4.35
N GLN A 132 8.01 -1.17 -5.41
CA GLN A 132 6.64 -1.69 -5.54
C GLN A 132 6.32 -2.78 -4.52
N VAL A 133 7.27 -3.70 -4.28
CA VAL A 133 7.04 -4.94 -3.51
C VAL A 133 7.45 -4.82 -2.05
N TRP A 134 8.47 -4.02 -1.73
CA TRP A 134 9.13 -4.07 -0.42
C TRP A 134 9.70 -2.71 0.00
N ALA A 135 8.82 -1.70 0.15
CA ALA A 135 9.11 -0.52 0.98
C ALA A 135 9.08 -0.89 2.47
N GLY A 136 9.90 -1.87 2.87
CA GLY A 136 9.74 -2.61 4.11
C GLY A 136 11.02 -3.17 4.74
N GLY A 137 12.17 -2.50 4.62
CA GLY A 137 13.21 -2.59 5.66
C GLY A 137 14.61 -3.03 5.24
N ARG A 138 15.57 -2.12 5.38
CA ARG A 138 16.83 -2.26 6.15
C ARG A 138 17.53 -0.89 6.28
N TYR A 139 16.77 0.10 6.73
CA TYR A 139 17.27 1.32 7.36
C TYR A 139 16.45 1.46 8.66
N PRO A 140 17.07 1.49 9.85
CA PRO A 140 16.35 1.50 11.13
C PRO A 140 15.44 2.72 11.35
N GLU A 141 15.56 3.76 10.51
CA GLU A 141 14.81 5.01 10.65
C GLU A 141 13.63 5.16 9.69
N VAL A 142 13.50 4.27 8.69
CA VAL A 142 12.39 4.30 7.71
C VAL A 142 11.23 3.45 8.24
N HIS A 143 10.76 3.79 9.44
CA HIS A 143 9.54 3.25 10.02
C HIS A 143 8.36 4.12 9.62
N GLY A 144 7.55 3.63 8.67
CA GLY A 144 6.29 4.27 8.33
C GLY A 144 5.73 3.86 6.98
N GLU A 145 5.03 2.72 6.96
CA GLU A 145 3.98 2.35 6.01
C GLU A 145 4.37 1.58 4.74
N PHE A 146 4.67 0.30 4.96
CA PHE A 146 4.12 -0.75 4.12
C PHE A 146 2.69 -1.05 4.60
N ARG A 147 1.70 -0.21 4.24
CA ARG A 147 0.39 -0.24 4.94
C ARG A 147 -0.87 -0.30 4.11
N ARG A 148 -0.79 -0.67 2.84
CA ARG A 148 -1.99 -1.10 2.12
C ARG A 148 -1.88 -2.57 1.81
N ASP A 149 -1.18 -3.00 0.78
CA ASP A 149 -1.49 -4.31 0.21
C ASP A 149 -1.04 -5.52 1.06
N VAL A 150 0.01 -5.40 1.87
CA VAL A 150 0.48 -6.53 2.71
C VAL A 150 -0.10 -6.53 4.10
N THR A 151 -0.34 -5.36 4.70
CA THR A 151 -1.17 -5.28 5.91
C THR A 151 -2.58 -5.77 5.61
N LYS A 152 -3.16 -5.38 4.46
CA LYS A 152 -4.43 -5.92 3.96
C LYS A 152 -4.36 -7.43 3.79
N CYS A 153 -3.35 -7.99 3.12
CA CYS A 153 -3.23 -9.44 2.96
C CYS A 153 -3.00 -10.18 4.28
N LEU A 154 -2.25 -9.61 5.22
CA LEU A 154 -2.03 -10.19 6.54
C LEU A 154 -3.34 -10.20 7.34
N PHE A 155 -4.08 -9.09 7.37
CA PHE A 155 -5.39 -9.02 8.00
C PHE A 155 -6.39 -9.97 7.32
N LEU A 156 -6.45 -9.99 5.99
CA LEU A 156 -7.29 -10.91 5.23
C LEU A 156 -6.92 -12.37 5.53
N GLY A 157 -5.62 -12.67 5.62
CA GLY A 157 -5.09 -14.00 5.95
C GLY A 157 -5.45 -14.44 7.36
N ILE A 158 -5.36 -13.55 8.35
CA ILE A 158 -5.77 -13.83 9.74
C ILE A 158 -7.29 -14.02 9.85
N ILE A 159 -8.06 -13.17 9.18
CA ILE A 159 -9.53 -13.27 9.15
C ILE A 159 -9.97 -14.53 8.38
N SER A 160 -9.18 -15.07 7.44
CA SER A 160 -9.51 -16.28 6.68
C SER A 160 -9.20 -17.60 7.41
N ILE A 161 -8.56 -17.58 8.58
CA ILE A 161 -8.23 -18.79 9.37
C ILE A 161 -9.51 -19.56 9.80
N PRO A 162 -10.59 -18.93 10.28
CA PRO A 162 -11.82 -19.61 10.63
C PRO A 162 -12.65 -19.99 9.38
N PRO A 163 -13.24 -21.20 9.30
CA PRO A 163 -13.95 -21.68 8.12
C PRO A 163 -15.16 -20.81 7.71
N PHE A 164 -15.80 -20.12 8.66
CA PHE A 164 -16.96 -19.23 8.42
C PHE A 164 -16.57 -17.82 7.96
N ALA A 165 -15.37 -17.36 8.30
CA ALA A 165 -14.92 -16.01 8.00
C ALA A 165 -14.48 -15.84 6.54
N ASN A 166 -14.32 -16.94 5.80
CA ASN A 166 -14.07 -16.91 4.37
C ASN A 166 -15.17 -16.15 3.60
N TYR A 167 -16.45 -16.39 3.89
CA TYR A 167 -17.55 -15.68 3.23
C TYR A 167 -17.56 -14.18 3.55
N LEU A 168 -17.24 -13.82 4.80
CA LEU A 168 -17.11 -12.43 5.23
C LEU A 168 -15.93 -11.74 4.52
N VAL A 169 -14.80 -12.42 4.38
CA VAL A 169 -13.62 -11.96 3.63
C VAL A 169 -13.99 -11.65 2.17
N PHE A 170 -14.71 -12.54 1.50
CA PHE A 170 -15.13 -12.32 0.11
C PHE A 170 -16.21 -11.24 -0.04
N LEU A 171 -17.14 -11.13 0.92
CA LEU A 171 -18.13 -10.04 0.98
C LEU A 171 -17.44 -8.68 1.15
N LEU A 172 -16.50 -8.58 2.09
CA LEU A 172 -15.70 -7.38 2.30
C LEU A 172 -14.84 -7.07 1.08
N MET A 173 -14.28 -8.07 0.42
CA MET A 173 -13.51 -7.92 -0.81
C MET A 173 -14.35 -7.36 -1.97
N TYR A 174 -15.63 -7.75 -2.07
CA TYR A 174 -16.58 -7.21 -3.05
C TYR A 174 -17.02 -5.78 -2.72
N LEU A 175 -17.30 -5.49 -1.45
CA LEU A 175 -17.77 -4.16 -1.00
C LEU A 175 -16.64 -3.12 -0.93
N PHE A 176 -15.42 -3.54 -0.60
CA PHE A 176 -14.26 -2.66 -0.41
C PHE A 176 -13.05 -3.09 -1.26
N PRO A 177 -13.18 -3.16 -2.59
CA PRO A 177 -12.12 -3.63 -3.48
C PRO A 177 -10.85 -2.77 -3.36
N ARG A 178 -10.97 -1.45 -3.18
CA ARG A 178 -9.83 -0.54 -2.99
C ARG A 178 -9.03 -0.79 -1.72
N GLN A 179 -9.72 -1.18 -0.65
CA GLN A 179 -9.15 -1.29 0.68
C GLN A 179 -8.68 -2.70 1.00
N LEU A 180 -9.07 -3.72 0.24
CA LEU A 180 -8.71 -5.11 0.57
C LEU A 180 -8.02 -5.87 -0.57
N LEU A 181 -8.20 -5.45 -1.84
CA LEU A 181 -7.52 -6.05 -2.97
C LEU A 181 -6.17 -5.37 -3.25
N ILE A 182 -5.17 -6.19 -3.60
CA ILE A 182 -3.91 -5.75 -4.21
C ILE A 182 -4.19 -5.28 -5.65
N GLN A 183 -3.41 -4.34 -6.17
CA GLN A 183 -3.49 -3.84 -7.55
C GLN A 183 -3.59 -4.95 -8.63
N HIS A 184 -2.92 -6.09 -8.41
CA HIS A 184 -2.97 -7.26 -9.29
C HIS A 184 -4.34 -7.93 -9.43
N PHE A 185 -5.26 -7.67 -8.50
CA PHE A 185 -6.61 -8.23 -8.51
C PHE A 185 -7.66 -7.29 -9.10
N TRP A 186 -7.29 -6.04 -9.41
CA TRP A 186 -8.22 -5.08 -9.99
C TRP A 186 -8.40 -5.36 -11.47
N THR A 187 -9.65 -5.31 -11.94
CA THR A 187 -9.92 -5.34 -13.38
C THR A 187 -9.28 -4.12 -14.07
N PRO A 188 -8.91 -4.19 -15.36
CA PRO A 188 -8.30 -3.05 -16.06
C PRO A 188 -9.14 -1.75 -15.95
N LYS A 189 -10.47 -1.88 -16.01
CA LYS A 189 -11.39 -0.76 -15.80
C LYS A 189 -11.29 -0.20 -14.38
N GLN A 190 -11.34 -1.05 -13.35
CA GLN A 190 -11.18 -0.63 -11.96
C GLN A 190 -9.81 0.00 -11.69
N GLN A 191 -8.74 -0.48 -12.33
CA GLN A 191 -7.42 0.13 -12.19
C GLN A 191 -7.44 1.59 -12.65
N ILE A 192 -8.02 1.87 -13.82
CA ILE A 192 -8.16 3.23 -14.34
C ILE A 192 -9.01 4.09 -13.39
N ASP A 193 -10.21 3.62 -13.04
CA ASP A 193 -11.12 4.34 -12.14
C ASP A 193 -10.45 4.68 -10.80
N PHE A 194 -9.67 3.73 -10.26
CA PHE A 194 -9.01 3.93 -8.98
C PHE A 194 -7.81 4.88 -9.08
N LEU A 195 -7.03 4.81 -10.16
CA LEU A 195 -5.97 5.77 -10.43
C LEU A 195 -6.55 7.19 -10.59
N ASP A 196 -7.68 7.33 -11.26
CA ASP A 196 -8.33 8.63 -11.44
C ASP A 196 -8.79 9.24 -10.11
N ILE A 197 -9.38 8.45 -9.20
CA ILE A 197 -9.77 8.96 -7.88
C ILE A 197 -8.54 9.31 -7.04
N TYR A 198 -7.45 8.52 -7.09
CA TYR A 198 -6.22 8.86 -6.38
C TYR A 198 -5.60 10.14 -6.93
N HIS A 199 -5.62 10.31 -8.26
CA HIS A 199 -5.19 11.54 -8.90
C HIS A 199 -6.09 12.74 -8.52
N ALA A 200 -7.40 12.54 -8.38
CA ALA A 200 -8.31 13.58 -7.90
C ALA A 200 -7.97 14.03 -6.46
N LEU A 201 -7.66 13.08 -5.57
CA LEU A 201 -7.19 13.37 -4.20
C LEU A 201 -5.85 14.12 -4.20
N ARG A 202 -4.92 13.76 -5.10
CA ARG A 202 -3.67 14.51 -5.32
C ARG A 202 -3.98 15.95 -5.76
N LYS A 203 -4.86 16.12 -6.74
CA LYS A 203 -5.23 17.44 -7.30
C LYS A 203 -5.82 18.40 -6.27
N GLN A 204 -6.53 17.90 -5.25
CA GLN A 204 -7.04 18.73 -4.14
C GLN A 204 -5.93 19.49 -3.38
N SER A 205 -4.71 18.94 -3.35
CA SER A 205 -3.58 19.57 -2.65
C SER A 205 -2.82 20.60 -3.49
N HIS A 206 -3.03 20.64 -4.82
CA HIS A 206 -2.31 21.55 -5.72
C HIS A 206 -2.51 23.04 -5.39
N PRO A 207 -3.74 23.56 -5.21
CA PRO A 207 -3.94 24.98 -4.91
C PRO A 207 -3.32 25.38 -3.56
N GLU A 208 -3.31 24.48 -2.58
CA GLU A 208 -2.64 24.74 -1.30
C GLU A 208 -1.13 24.89 -1.48
N ILE A 209 -0.49 24.01 -2.27
CA ILE A 209 0.95 24.06 -2.56
C ILE A 209 1.32 25.35 -3.31
N LEU A 210 0.53 25.73 -4.32
CA LEU A 210 0.75 26.99 -5.05
C LEU A 210 0.56 28.21 -4.14
N GLY A 211 -0.49 28.22 -3.33
CA GLY A 211 -0.72 29.27 -2.34
C GLY A 211 0.42 29.39 -1.31
N TYR A 212 1.08 28.29 -0.94
CA TYR A 212 2.29 28.35 -0.11
C TYR A 212 3.49 28.95 -0.86
N LEU A 213 3.70 28.58 -2.13
CA LEU A 213 4.78 29.18 -2.93
C LEU A 213 4.60 30.69 -3.05
N GLU A 214 3.39 31.16 -3.33
CA GLU A 214 3.06 32.59 -3.40
C GLU A 214 3.33 33.34 -2.10
N ARG A 215 2.97 32.75 -0.95
CA ARG A 215 3.25 33.34 0.38
C ARG A 215 4.72 33.40 0.72
N VAL A 216 5.54 32.55 0.09
CA VAL A 216 6.98 32.48 0.33
C VAL A 216 7.75 33.46 -0.56
N ILE A 217 7.18 33.94 -1.68
CA ILE A 217 7.81 34.93 -2.58
C ILE A 217 8.41 36.13 -1.81
N PRO A 218 7.70 36.80 -0.87
CA PRO A 218 8.25 37.94 -0.15
C PRO A 218 9.43 37.60 0.77
N LEU A 219 9.58 36.32 1.16
CA LEU A 219 10.64 35.84 2.04
C LEU A 219 11.95 35.53 1.28
N VAL A 220 11.92 35.58 -0.06
CA VAL A 220 13.11 35.35 -0.89
C VAL A 220 13.95 36.62 -0.93
N SER A 221 15.19 36.53 -0.42
CA SER A 221 16.12 37.68 -0.33
C SER A 221 16.53 38.21 -1.70
N ASP A 222 16.82 37.32 -2.65
CA ASP A 222 17.27 37.66 -4.00
C ASP A 222 16.11 38.20 -4.87
N ALA A 223 16.30 39.37 -5.46
CA ALA A 223 15.29 40.04 -6.27
C ALA A 223 15.01 39.34 -7.60
N GLY A 224 16.03 38.75 -8.24
CA GLY A 224 15.89 37.99 -9.48
C GLY A 224 15.14 36.68 -9.26
N LEU A 225 15.49 35.93 -8.22
CA LEU A 225 14.77 34.70 -7.85
C LEU A 225 13.33 34.99 -7.45
N ARG A 226 13.08 36.11 -6.76
CA ARG A 226 11.73 36.55 -6.43
C ARG A 226 10.90 36.79 -7.68
N TRP A 227 11.45 37.54 -8.65
CA TRP A 227 10.80 37.80 -9.92
C TRP A 227 10.50 36.51 -10.70
N HIS A 228 11.50 35.62 -10.82
CA HIS A 228 11.32 34.33 -11.49
C HIS A 228 10.25 33.45 -10.83
N MET A 229 10.18 33.43 -9.49
CA MET A 229 9.15 32.66 -8.78
C MET A 229 7.76 33.25 -8.98
N THR A 230 7.63 34.58 -8.97
CA THR A 230 6.37 35.26 -9.31
C THR A 230 5.95 34.94 -10.73
N GLU A 231 6.87 35.07 -11.70
CA GLU A 231 6.61 34.76 -13.10
C GLU A 231 6.16 33.30 -13.28
N LEU A 232 6.85 32.34 -12.66
CA LEU A 232 6.47 30.93 -12.71
C LEU A 232 5.06 30.69 -12.15
N CYS A 233 4.75 31.25 -10.97
CA CYS A 233 3.42 31.12 -10.37
C CYS A 233 2.34 31.72 -11.29
N THR A 234 2.57 32.90 -11.86
CA THR A 234 1.62 33.52 -12.79
C THR A 234 1.44 32.69 -14.06
N LYS A 235 2.50 32.19 -14.69
CA LYS A 235 2.42 31.29 -15.86
C LYS A 235 1.57 30.06 -15.56
N ILE A 236 1.76 29.46 -14.39
CA ILE A 236 1.00 28.28 -13.95
C ILE A 236 -0.48 28.63 -13.72
N GLN A 237 -0.77 29.75 -13.07
CA GLN A 237 -2.15 30.22 -12.86
C GLN A 237 -2.88 30.48 -14.19
N HIS A 238 -2.17 30.99 -15.21
CA HIS A 238 -2.72 31.20 -16.56
C HIS A 238 -2.87 29.90 -17.38
N GLY A 239 -2.53 28.74 -16.81
CA GLY A 239 -2.66 27.45 -17.49
C GLY A 239 -1.50 27.09 -18.41
N THR A 240 -0.38 27.83 -18.36
CA THR A 240 0.80 27.56 -19.19
C THR A 240 1.64 26.45 -18.56
N HIS A 241 2.16 25.53 -19.39
CA HIS A 241 3.12 24.52 -18.96
C HIS A 241 4.49 25.17 -18.76
N PRO A 242 5.10 25.10 -17.56
CA PRO A 242 6.35 25.78 -17.27
C PRO A 242 7.53 25.17 -18.05
N ALA A 243 8.46 26.00 -18.49
CA ALA A 243 9.67 25.54 -19.14
C ALA A 243 10.66 24.96 -18.10
N ILE A 244 11.50 24.01 -18.52
CA ILE A 244 12.49 23.35 -17.65
C ILE A 244 13.45 24.37 -17.03
N HIS A 245 13.91 25.34 -17.82
CA HIS A 245 14.85 26.36 -17.35
C HIS A 245 14.23 27.27 -16.28
N ASP A 246 12.95 27.62 -16.41
CA ASP A 246 12.22 28.42 -15.42
C ASP A 246 12.18 27.72 -14.05
N ILE A 247 11.98 26.40 -14.05
CA ILE A 247 11.95 25.60 -12.81
C ILE A 247 13.36 25.47 -12.21
N LEU A 248 14.38 25.21 -13.04
CA LEU A 248 15.75 25.03 -12.59
C LEU A 248 16.40 26.32 -12.09
N ALA A 249 15.97 27.48 -12.58
CA ALA A 249 16.40 28.78 -12.07
C ALA A 249 16.10 28.92 -10.56
N LEU A 250 15.04 28.27 -10.06
CA LEU A 250 14.61 28.38 -8.67
C LEU A 250 15.33 27.44 -7.70
N ARG A 251 16.22 26.56 -8.16
CA ARG A 251 16.87 25.51 -7.33
C ARG A 251 17.49 26.04 -6.02
N GLU A 252 18.04 27.25 -6.07
CA GLU A 252 18.69 27.87 -4.91
C GLU A 252 17.69 28.15 -3.78
N CYS A 253 16.45 28.56 -4.11
CA CYS A 253 15.37 28.78 -3.13
C CYS A 253 14.99 27.50 -2.36
N PHE A 254 15.21 26.33 -2.96
CA PHE A 254 14.87 25.01 -2.41
C PHE A 254 16.04 24.30 -1.75
N SER A 255 17.25 24.86 -1.79
CA SER A 255 18.42 24.30 -1.11
C SER A 255 18.36 24.52 0.40
N ASN A 256 17.95 25.73 0.81
CA ASN A 256 17.92 26.18 2.21
C ASN A 256 16.63 26.97 2.50
N HIS A 257 16.66 27.93 3.41
CA HIS A 257 15.52 28.83 3.61
C HIS A 257 15.20 29.60 2.32
N PRO A 258 13.92 29.74 1.91
CA PRO A 258 12.70 29.37 2.65
C PRO A 258 12.10 27.98 2.33
N LEU A 259 12.43 27.36 1.18
CA LEU A 259 11.72 26.17 0.70
C LEU A 259 12.47 24.85 0.90
N GLY A 260 13.61 24.87 1.59
CA GLY A 260 14.44 23.71 1.87
C GLY A 260 13.68 22.64 2.68
N MET A 261 14.06 21.38 2.48
CA MET A 261 13.38 20.23 3.07
C MET A 261 13.23 20.32 4.60
N ASN A 262 14.14 21.01 5.31
CA ASN A 262 14.08 21.19 6.76
C ASN A 262 13.23 22.40 7.20
N GLN A 263 12.98 23.35 6.31
CA GLN A 263 12.24 24.59 6.56
C GLN A 263 10.75 24.49 6.21
N LEU A 264 10.34 23.42 5.51
CA LEU A 264 8.92 23.21 5.18
C LEU A 264 8.04 23.20 6.44
N HIS A 265 6.99 24.01 6.42
CA HIS A 265 6.00 24.07 7.49
C HIS A 265 5.11 22.82 7.51
N ALA A 266 4.51 22.53 8.67
CA ALA A 266 3.71 21.32 8.88
C ALA A 266 2.54 21.19 7.89
N LEU A 267 1.85 22.29 7.58
CA LEU A 267 0.73 22.28 6.64
C LEU A 267 1.19 22.03 5.19
N GLN A 268 2.29 22.66 4.77
CA GLN A 268 2.90 22.43 3.45
C GLN A 268 3.34 20.97 3.31
N MET A 269 3.98 20.39 4.33
CA MET A 269 4.35 18.97 4.32
C MET A 269 3.13 18.05 4.21
N LYS A 270 2.00 18.37 4.85
CA LYS A 270 0.74 17.61 4.71
C LYS A 270 0.18 17.71 3.29
N ALA A 271 0.25 18.88 2.66
CA ALA A 271 -0.15 19.07 1.27
C ALA A 271 0.76 18.29 0.31
N LEU A 272 2.07 18.42 0.42
CA LEU A 272 3.05 17.67 -0.38
C LEU A 272 2.92 16.15 -0.18
N SER A 273 2.61 15.70 1.04
CA SER A 273 2.36 14.28 1.31
C SER A 273 1.14 13.76 0.58
N ARG A 274 0.04 14.53 0.55
CA ARG A 274 -1.13 14.18 -0.27
C ARG A 274 -0.81 14.17 -1.77
N ALA A 275 -0.04 15.16 -2.24
CA ALA A 275 0.41 15.19 -3.63
C ALA A 275 1.21 13.93 -4.01
N MET A 276 2.08 13.46 -3.11
CA MET A 276 2.84 12.22 -3.27
C MET A 276 2.06 10.93 -2.93
N LEU A 277 0.76 11.01 -2.63
CA LEU A 277 -0.08 9.89 -2.19
C LEU A 277 0.44 9.17 -0.93
N LEU A 278 1.14 9.90 -0.06
CA LEU A 278 1.61 9.47 1.26
C LEU A 278 0.56 9.81 2.34
N THR A 279 0.63 9.16 3.50
CA THR A 279 -0.31 9.40 4.61
C THR A 279 0.02 10.71 5.33
N PRO A 280 -0.89 11.72 5.33
CA PRO A 280 -0.62 13.05 5.85
C PRO A 280 -0.83 13.19 7.38
N TYR A 281 -1.38 12.17 8.05
CA TYR A 281 -1.79 12.24 9.46
C TYR A 281 -0.66 11.93 10.46
N LEU A 282 0.58 11.83 9.99
CA LEU A 282 1.73 11.58 10.85
C LEU A 282 2.23 12.87 11.52
N PRO A 283 2.86 12.77 12.71
CA PRO A 283 3.61 13.87 13.32
C PRO A 283 4.63 14.49 12.35
N SER A 284 4.87 15.80 12.47
CA SER A 284 5.68 16.59 11.52
C SER A 284 7.09 16.02 11.26
N PHE A 285 7.76 15.49 12.29
CA PHE A 285 9.12 14.93 12.14
C PHE A 285 9.12 13.64 11.31
N LEU A 286 8.18 12.72 11.57
CA LEU A 286 8.00 11.50 10.78
C LEU A 286 7.58 11.83 9.35
N LEU A 287 6.69 12.81 9.19
CA LEU A 287 6.24 13.25 7.88
C LEU A 287 7.39 13.80 7.05
N ARG A 288 8.25 14.63 7.65
CA ARG A 288 9.46 15.17 7.02
C ARG A 288 10.43 14.06 6.62
N HIS A 289 10.75 13.15 7.55
CA HIS A 289 11.62 12.01 7.28
C HIS A 289 11.07 11.17 6.12
N ARG A 290 9.76 10.88 6.15
CA ARG A 290 9.09 10.10 5.11
C ARG A 290 9.14 10.78 3.75
N LEU A 291 8.84 12.08 3.68
CA LEU A 291 8.95 12.86 2.46
C LEU A 291 10.37 12.85 1.92
N LYS A 292 11.37 13.11 2.77
CA LYS A 292 12.78 13.08 2.40
C LYS A 292 13.17 11.72 1.81
N THR A 293 12.88 10.64 2.52
CA THR A 293 13.18 9.27 2.08
C THR A 293 12.44 8.88 0.80
N HIS A 294 11.16 9.24 0.67
CA HIS A 294 10.41 8.97 -0.56
C HIS A 294 11.02 9.71 -1.76
N THR A 295 11.39 10.97 -1.55
CA THR A 295 11.98 11.81 -2.60
C THR A 295 13.37 11.34 -3.01
N THR A 296 14.21 10.91 -2.06
CA THR A 296 15.53 10.35 -2.38
C THR A 296 15.42 9.05 -3.17
N VAL A 297 14.44 8.19 -2.85
CA VAL A 297 14.17 6.97 -3.63
C VAL A 297 13.74 7.32 -5.06
N ILE A 298 12.84 8.29 -5.25
CA ILE A 298 12.43 8.76 -6.59
C ILE A 298 13.63 9.33 -7.35
N HIS A 299 14.44 10.18 -6.72
CA HIS A 299 15.64 10.75 -7.34
C HIS A 299 16.64 9.68 -7.79
N GLN A 300 16.88 8.66 -6.96
CA GLN A 300 17.76 7.56 -7.31
C GLN A 300 17.18 6.71 -8.45
N LEU A 301 15.86 6.49 -8.46
CA LEU A 301 15.16 5.84 -9.56
C LEU A 301 15.27 6.65 -10.86
N ASP A 302 15.15 7.96 -10.79
CA ASP A 302 15.30 8.86 -11.93
C ASP A 302 16.71 8.77 -12.52
N LYS A 303 17.75 8.78 -11.68
CA LYS A 303 19.13 8.58 -12.14
C LYS A 303 19.33 7.22 -12.81
N ALA A 304 18.73 6.16 -12.28
CA ALA A 304 18.79 4.84 -12.89
C ALA A 304 17.99 4.78 -14.20
N LEU A 305 16.86 5.47 -14.28
CA LEU A 305 16.02 5.56 -15.46
C LEU A 305 16.69 6.35 -16.58
N ALA A 306 17.37 7.45 -16.25
CA ALA A 306 18.17 8.22 -17.19
C ALA A 306 19.32 7.40 -17.80
N LYS A 307 19.96 6.53 -17.00
CA LYS A 307 20.98 5.59 -17.48
C LYS A 307 20.42 4.50 -18.39
N LEU A 308 19.22 4.00 -18.09
CA LEU A 308 18.54 3.00 -18.92
C LEU A 308 18.06 3.60 -20.25
N GLY A 309 17.56 4.84 -20.21
CA GLY A 309 16.93 5.51 -21.35
C GLY A 309 15.43 5.22 -21.46
N ILE A 310 14.65 6.25 -21.81
CA ILE A 310 13.18 6.19 -21.92
C ILE A 310 12.74 5.25 -23.06
N GLY A 311 13.53 5.14 -24.12
CA GLY A 311 13.24 4.30 -25.29
C GLY A 311 13.17 2.80 -24.98
N HIS A 312 13.85 2.34 -23.92
CA HIS A 312 13.85 0.93 -23.50
C HIS A 312 12.65 0.55 -22.60
N LEU A 313 11.79 1.51 -22.26
CA LEU A 313 10.62 1.28 -21.43
C LEU A 313 9.42 0.85 -22.26
N THR A 314 8.73 -0.16 -21.76
CA THR A 314 7.42 -0.58 -22.30
C THR A 314 6.37 0.53 -22.09
N PRO A 315 5.31 0.59 -22.91
CA PRO A 315 4.21 1.56 -22.75
C PRO A 315 3.64 1.62 -21.33
N GLN A 316 3.50 0.45 -20.70
CA GLN A 316 2.98 0.33 -19.34
C GLN A 316 3.97 0.86 -18.29
N GLU A 317 5.27 0.61 -18.45
CA GLU A 317 6.32 1.18 -17.59
C GLU A 317 6.38 2.70 -17.72
N VAL A 318 6.21 3.25 -18.92
CA VAL A 318 6.14 4.71 -19.13
C VAL A 318 4.94 5.29 -18.37
N LYS A 319 3.74 4.70 -18.53
CA LYS A 319 2.54 5.18 -17.83
C LYS A 319 2.69 5.10 -16.32
N SER A 320 3.21 3.99 -15.78
CA SER A 320 3.39 3.84 -14.33
C SER A 320 4.46 4.79 -13.78
N ALA A 321 5.56 5.01 -14.52
CA ALA A 321 6.60 5.95 -14.17
C ALA A 321 6.07 7.39 -14.12
N CYS A 322 5.25 7.80 -15.09
CA CYS A 322 4.62 9.13 -15.11
C CYS A 322 3.66 9.30 -13.92
N TYR A 323 2.84 8.29 -13.65
CA TYR A 323 1.86 8.31 -12.56
C TYR A 323 2.52 8.46 -11.18
N LEU A 324 3.62 7.74 -10.97
CA LEU A 324 4.43 7.84 -9.75
C LEU A 324 4.87 9.28 -9.47
N ARG A 325 5.21 10.03 -10.51
CA ARG A 325 5.82 11.36 -10.44
C ARG A 325 4.83 12.52 -10.42
N GLY A 326 3.54 12.26 -10.54
CA GLY A 326 2.52 13.31 -10.45
C GLY A 326 1.47 13.27 -11.56
N LEU A 327 1.85 12.81 -12.75
CA LEU A 327 1.03 12.94 -13.95
C LEU A 327 -0.11 11.92 -14.03
N ASN A 328 -1.32 12.33 -14.42
CA ASN A 328 -2.35 11.36 -14.78
C ASN A 328 -2.10 10.71 -16.16
N SER A 329 -1.32 9.63 -16.19
CA SER A 329 -0.95 8.94 -17.43
C SER A 329 -2.04 8.01 -18.00
N THR A 330 -3.17 7.82 -17.30
CA THR A 330 -4.26 6.93 -17.75
C THR A 330 -4.81 7.41 -19.10
N HIS A 331 -5.08 8.71 -19.21
CA HIS A 331 -5.75 9.35 -20.35
C HIS A 331 -4.81 10.08 -21.32
N ILE A 332 -3.50 9.99 -21.12
CA ILE A 332 -2.50 10.66 -21.97
C ILE A 332 -1.89 9.65 -22.94
N ALA A 333 -1.69 10.09 -24.18
CA ALA A 333 -1.01 9.32 -25.22
C ALA A 333 0.43 8.96 -24.78
N GLU A 334 0.91 7.80 -25.21
CA GLU A 334 2.21 7.27 -24.80
C GLU A 334 3.37 8.20 -25.15
N GLU A 335 3.38 8.75 -26.36
CA GLU A 335 4.41 9.68 -26.83
C GLU A 335 4.50 10.93 -25.96
N ARG A 336 3.35 11.49 -25.59
CA ARG A 336 3.27 12.63 -24.67
C ARG A 336 3.71 12.27 -23.25
N CYS A 337 3.45 11.05 -22.80
CA CYS A 337 3.98 10.56 -21.53
C CYS A 337 5.51 10.45 -21.58
N ARG A 338 6.08 9.94 -22.69
CA ARG A 338 7.54 9.87 -22.87
C ARG A 338 8.19 11.24 -22.89
N ALA A 339 7.60 12.20 -23.62
CA ALA A 339 8.09 13.58 -23.65
C ALA A 339 8.11 14.20 -22.24
N TRP A 340 6.97 14.13 -21.53
CA TRP A 340 6.87 14.61 -20.15
C TRP A 340 7.86 13.95 -19.20
N LEU A 341 8.03 12.63 -19.32
CA LEU A 341 9.00 11.89 -18.51
C LEU A 341 10.44 12.33 -18.82
N GLY A 342 10.73 12.69 -20.07
CA GLY A 342 11.99 13.31 -20.47
C GLY A 342 12.22 14.64 -19.78
N GLU A 343 11.24 15.54 -19.80
CA GLU A 343 11.32 16.83 -19.11
C GLU A 343 11.52 16.64 -17.59
N TRP A 344 10.75 15.73 -16.98
CA TRP A 344 10.91 15.38 -15.57
C TRP A 344 12.33 14.92 -15.26
N LEU A 345 12.90 14.02 -16.07
CA LEU A 345 14.23 13.45 -15.84
C LEU A 345 15.34 14.49 -16.00
N GLN A 346 15.19 15.43 -16.95
CA GLN A 346 16.12 16.55 -17.08
C GLN A 346 16.15 17.40 -15.80
N ILE A 347 14.98 17.71 -15.24
CA ILE A 347 14.88 18.43 -13.98
C ILE A 347 15.48 17.59 -12.86
N SER A 348 14.94 16.39 -12.61
CA SER A 348 15.32 15.58 -11.45
C SER A 348 16.80 15.24 -11.43
N CYS A 349 17.40 14.84 -12.55
CA CYS A 349 18.80 14.45 -12.60
C CYS A 349 19.77 15.62 -12.39
N SER A 350 19.34 16.86 -12.65
CA SER A 350 20.13 18.06 -12.41
C SER A 350 20.16 18.50 -10.94
N LEU A 351 19.22 18.02 -10.12
CA LEU A 351 19.08 18.43 -8.73
C LEU A 351 20.06 17.71 -7.78
N LYS A 352 20.58 18.48 -6.82
CA LYS A 352 21.37 17.97 -5.69
C LYS A 352 20.47 17.47 -4.57
N GLU A 353 21.04 16.73 -3.62
CA GLU A 353 20.27 16.19 -2.47
C GLU A 353 19.65 17.30 -1.58
N ALA A 354 20.33 18.44 -1.45
CA ALA A 354 19.81 19.60 -0.72
C ALA A 354 18.58 20.22 -1.40
N GLU A 355 18.50 20.13 -2.73
CA GLU A 355 17.47 20.76 -3.58
C GLU A 355 16.25 19.85 -3.78
N LEU A 356 16.21 18.67 -3.16
CA LEU A 356 15.13 17.68 -3.38
C LEU A 356 13.74 18.18 -2.96
N SER A 357 13.65 19.25 -2.18
CA SER A 357 12.38 19.92 -1.97
C SER A 357 11.77 20.42 -3.28
N LEU A 358 12.56 20.89 -4.24
CA LEU A 358 12.08 21.27 -5.57
C LEU A 358 11.45 20.08 -6.29
N LEU A 359 12.04 18.88 -6.19
CA LEU A 359 11.48 17.66 -6.80
C LEU A 359 10.07 17.34 -6.26
N LEU A 360 9.82 17.59 -4.97
CA LEU A 360 8.48 17.44 -4.38
C LEU A 360 7.48 18.44 -4.95
N HIS A 361 7.88 19.70 -5.11
CA HIS A 361 7.02 20.75 -5.68
C HIS A 361 6.82 20.55 -7.18
N ASN A 362 7.82 20.01 -7.87
CA ASN A 362 7.78 19.72 -9.31
C ASN A 362 6.67 18.73 -9.67
N VAL A 363 6.28 17.84 -8.75
CA VAL A 363 5.10 16.98 -8.90
C VAL A 363 3.87 17.78 -9.27
N VAL A 364 3.71 18.98 -8.69
CA VAL A 364 2.59 19.88 -8.97
C VAL A 364 2.92 20.80 -10.14
N LEU A 365 4.08 21.47 -10.10
CA LEU A 365 4.45 22.49 -11.07
C LEU A 365 4.43 21.93 -12.51
N LEU A 366 4.99 20.73 -12.72
CA LEU A 366 5.07 20.11 -14.04
C LEU A 366 3.79 19.33 -14.44
N SER A 367 2.90 19.01 -13.50
CA SER A 367 1.72 18.18 -13.81
C SER A 367 0.41 18.96 -13.92
N ILE A 368 0.31 20.13 -13.28
CA ILE A 368 -0.97 20.84 -13.12
C ILE A 368 -1.60 21.25 -14.45
N ASN A 369 -0.78 21.73 -15.38
CA ASN A 369 -1.21 22.20 -16.70
C ASN A 369 -0.89 21.20 -17.82
N TYR A 370 -0.29 20.05 -17.49
CA TYR A 370 0.00 19.02 -18.47
C TYR A 370 -1.25 18.19 -18.75
N THR A 371 -2.17 18.79 -19.51
CA THR A 371 -3.38 18.11 -19.97
C THR A 371 -3.07 17.34 -21.25
N GLY A 372 -3.48 16.07 -21.29
CA GLY A 372 -3.69 15.40 -22.56
C GLY A 372 -4.74 16.20 -23.30
N SER A 373 -4.36 16.87 -24.38
CA SER A 373 -5.31 17.49 -25.28
C SER A 373 -6.33 16.41 -25.61
N ARG A 374 -7.55 16.57 -25.10
CA ARG A 374 -8.72 15.96 -25.72
C ARG A 374 -8.73 16.55 -27.12
N ARG A 375 -8.24 15.78 -28.09
CA ARG A 375 -8.85 15.80 -29.40
C ARG A 375 -10.06 14.90 -29.33
#